data_AF-A0A9E8D7M1-F1
#
_entry.id   AF-A0A9E8D7M1-F1
#
_cell.length_a   1.000
_cell.length_b   1.000
_cell.length_c   1.000
_cell.angle_alpha   90.00
_cell.angle_beta   90.00
_cell.angle_gamma   90.00
#
_symmetry.space_group_name_H-M   'P 1'
#
loop_
_entity.id
_entity.type
_entity.pdbx_description
1 polymer ?
#
loop_
_entity_poly.entity_id
_entity_poly.type
_entity_poly.pdbx_seq_one_letter_code
_entity_poly.pdbx_strand_id
1 'polypeptide(L)'
;MQVKFLNNKQSTPSMEAPERKMLKTTSHRLTSFLGSATQNLEQKIRVTEQVIREIDSLALRKEAQEREDNLKPTYSQMKICRKRFLNAKRKDRLGWLFNPALTFHTWREWKHAQEEHALAASKFDAPTNRTLRAVAIDAHNHKVEVERSRRPEQSAALKSYRSQYKALTDFQKGAASPIAAAGGEGWLAGDFAGHFEKITALIQNGHIADATTLLPKLVFQARPSKDRYADWQQEAEDILNAAYRSHNGLLVTGGFSDIARASAKLAITSMCSASAEKIASCSHPADQWQLLSLQAASPLNFNIDVLWTIYWAMLQCEQQMAGVTAHEDMLNGRFSANVENWLTRWAAKRIQAFGYPSSYSYLGTLQLANTREEARTGADIGVIITLNVGGMRCRKAVLLQAKRAKQGIANIGSTKGQLPKLSKLPRAGYYLFYHESQTTPFCPVPTVSSAELLQQRVLDMQKSPEARNLPLDVRTSGWDWASFVSFGLCNAQSDIGETFDTFQDALSILGSGTTGHLPQYVYVVAIENEPYVLELKKMLREHYHSMPDKERQKTISKRQRKQRSYDGPELGM
;
A
#
# COMPACT_ATOMS: atom_id res chain seq x y z
N MET A 1 -10.40 36.70 17.67
CA MET A 1 -11.00 35.35 17.75
C MET A 1 -9.88 34.34 17.51
N GLN A 2 -9.26 33.87 18.59
CA GLN A 2 -8.10 32.96 18.55
C GLN A 2 -8.59 31.54 18.24
N VAL A 3 -8.29 31.04 17.04
CA VAL A 3 -8.45 29.62 16.73
C VAL A 3 -7.20 28.89 17.21
N LYS A 4 -7.31 28.23 18.37
CA LYS A 4 -6.33 27.24 18.83
C LYS A 4 -6.36 26.07 17.85
N PHE A 5 -5.35 26.00 16.98
CA PHE A 5 -5.08 24.81 16.19
C PHE A 5 -4.59 23.69 17.12
N LEU A 6 -5.27 22.56 17.08
CA LEU A 6 -4.90 21.31 17.73
C LEU A 6 -3.61 20.76 17.09
N ASN A 7 -2.47 21.28 17.53
CA ASN A 7 -1.17 20.62 17.39
C ASN A 7 -1.10 19.47 18.40
N ASN A 8 -1.21 18.23 17.90
CA ASN A 8 -0.53 17.02 18.39
C ASN A 8 -1.30 15.78 17.91
N LYS A 9 -0.96 15.28 16.73
CA LYS A 9 -0.89 13.83 16.54
C LYS A 9 0.59 13.49 16.45
N GLN A 10 1.15 13.01 17.57
CA GLN A 10 2.46 12.36 17.60
C GLN A 10 2.48 11.32 16.49
N SER A 11 3.44 11.47 15.57
CA SER A 11 3.69 10.51 14.49
C SER A 11 4.15 9.19 15.09
N THR A 12 3.39 8.12 14.88
CA THR A 12 3.67 6.81 15.45
C THR A 12 4.91 6.18 14.80
N PRO A 13 5.93 5.76 15.59
CA PRO A 13 7.12 5.09 15.07
C PRO A 13 6.77 3.75 14.40
N SER A 14 7.67 3.22 13.56
CA SER A 14 7.53 1.88 12.99
C SER A 14 7.62 0.81 14.09
N MET A 15 6.77 -0.22 14.01
CA MET A 15 6.67 -1.30 14.99
C MET A 15 7.93 -2.19 15.02
N GLU A 16 8.37 -2.62 16.20
CA GLU A 16 9.61 -3.38 16.39
C GLU A 16 9.47 -4.87 15.98
N ALA A 17 10.61 -5.55 15.71
CA ALA A 17 10.63 -6.94 15.25
C ALA A 17 9.97 -7.96 16.21
N PRO A 18 10.13 -7.88 17.55
CA PRO A 18 9.45 -8.78 18.50
C PRO A 18 7.92 -8.60 18.48
N GLU A 19 7.45 -7.35 18.40
CA GLU A 19 6.03 -7.01 18.31
C GLU A 19 5.41 -7.54 17.01
N ARG A 20 6.13 -7.49 15.88
CA ARG A 20 5.69 -8.10 14.61
C ARG A 20 5.45 -9.61 14.72
N LYS A 21 6.30 -10.35 15.43
CA LYS A 21 6.15 -11.80 15.59
C LYS A 21 4.90 -12.14 16.42
N MET A 22 4.67 -11.39 17.49
CA MET A 22 3.47 -11.54 18.32
C MET A 22 2.21 -11.22 17.51
N LEU A 23 2.22 -10.11 16.77
CA LEU A 23 1.10 -9.68 15.94
C LEU A 23 0.77 -10.70 14.84
N LYS A 24 1.79 -11.29 14.21
CA LYS A 24 1.59 -12.38 13.23
C LYS A 24 0.85 -13.56 13.87
N THR A 25 1.22 -13.93 15.09
CA THR A 25 0.54 -14.99 15.84
C THR A 25 -0.91 -14.61 16.15
N THR A 26 -1.16 -13.37 16.58
CA THR A 26 -2.51 -12.83 16.85
C THR A 26 -3.37 -12.84 15.59
N SER A 27 -2.82 -12.44 14.43
CA SER A 27 -3.50 -12.49 13.13
C SER A 27 -3.93 -13.91 12.76
N HIS A 28 -3.04 -14.91 12.89
CA HIS A 28 -3.39 -16.30 12.60
C HIS A 28 -4.49 -16.83 13.53
N ARG A 29 -4.41 -16.49 14.83
CA ARG A 29 -5.45 -16.86 15.81
C ARG A 29 -6.79 -16.22 15.48
N LEU A 30 -6.81 -14.94 15.14
CA LEU A 30 -8.03 -14.24 14.76
C LEU A 30 -8.65 -14.83 13.50
N THR A 31 -7.87 -15.10 12.46
CA THR A 31 -8.35 -15.75 11.23
C THR A 31 -8.98 -17.12 11.50
N SER A 32 -8.31 -17.95 12.31
CA SER A 32 -8.84 -19.26 12.69
C SER A 32 -10.13 -19.16 13.51
N PHE A 33 -10.18 -18.22 14.47
CA PHE A 33 -11.38 -17.96 15.27
C PHE A 33 -12.55 -17.51 14.39
N LEU A 34 -12.30 -16.54 13.49
CA LEU A 34 -13.29 -16.03 12.55
C LEU A 34 -13.85 -17.14 11.67
N GLY A 35 -12.99 -18.00 11.12
CA GLY A 35 -13.41 -19.18 10.34
C GLY A 35 -14.29 -20.14 11.14
N SER A 36 -13.85 -20.50 12.35
CA SER A 36 -14.59 -21.40 13.25
C SER A 36 -15.95 -20.81 13.68
N ALA A 37 -15.97 -19.52 14.06
CA ALA A 37 -17.19 -18.82 14.46
C ALA A 37 -18.22 -18.75 13.32
N THR A 38 -17.75 -18.55 12.09
CA THR A 38 -18.60 -18.53 10.88
C THR A 38 -19.20 -19.90 10.63
N GLN A 39 -18.39 -20.96 10.64
CA GLN A 39 -18.86 -22.34 10.49
C GLN A 39 -19.87 -22.74 11.57
N ASN A 40 -19.61 -22.35 12.82
CA ASN A 40 -20.53 -22.60 13.94
C ASN A 40 -21.89 -21.88 13.74
N LEU A 41 -21.89 -20.64 13.25
CA LEU A 41 -23.12 -19.91 12.94
C LEU A 41 -23.87 -20.54 11.77
N GLU A 42 -23.18 -20.96 10.70
CA GLU A 42 -23.81 -21.68 9.59
C GLU A 42 -24.47 -22.97 10.05
N GLN A 43 -23.80 -23.73 10.92
CA GLN A 43 -24.36 -24.96 11.47
C GLN A 43 -25.60 -24.67 12.33
N LYS A 44 -25.55 -23.66 13.21
CA LYS A 44 -26.70 -23.24 14.00
C LYS A 44 -27.88 -22.81 13.12
N ILE A 45 -27.62 -22.04 12.07
CA ILE A 45 -28.64 -21.63 11.08
C ILE A 45 -29.27 -22.87 10.44
N ARG A 46 -28.48 -23.81 9.93
CA ARG A 46 -28.98 -25.04 9.28
C ARG A 46 -29.80 -25.90 10.25
N VAL A 47 -29.32 -26.12 11.47
CA VAL A 47 -30.02 -26.92 12.48
C VAL A 47 -31.34 -26.26 12.86
N THR A 48 -31.36 -24.95 13.14
CA THR A 48 -32.59 -24.24 13.49
C THR A 48 -33.59 -24.20 12.32
N GLU A 49 -33.12 -24.05 11.07
CA GLU A 49 -33.98 -24.17 9.88
C GLU A 49 -34.62 -25.56 9.77
N GLN A 50 -33.85 -26.62 10.05
CA GLN A 50 -34.35 -27.99 10.05
C GLN A 50 -35.41 -28.21 11.13
N VAL A 51 -35.17 -27.73 12.36
CA VAL A 51 -36.14 -27.80 13.47
C VAL A 51 -37.44 -27.06 13.10
N ILE A 52 -37.35 -25.87 12.50
CA ILE A 52 -38.54 -25.12 12.05
C ILE A 52 -39.31 -25.93 10.99
N ARG A 53 -38.62 -26.54 10.02
CA ARG A 53 -39.27 -27.38 9.00
C ARG A 53 -39.96 -28.60 9.62
N GLU A 54 -39.32 -29.24 10.60
CA GLU A 54 -39.89 -30.37 11.34
C GLU A 54 -41.17 -29.97 12.06
N ILE A 55 -41.15 -28.85 12.80
CA ILE A 55 -42.33 -28.30 13.47
C ILE A 55 -43.45 -27.96 12.47
N ASP A 56 -43.11 -27.30 11.36
CA ASP A 56 -44.07 -26.92 10.32
C ASP A 56 -44.67 -28.13 9.61
N SER A 57 -43.97 -29.28 9.59
CA SER A 57 -44.45 -30.55 9.02
C SER A 57 -45.40 -31.33 9.93
N LEU A 58 -45.46 -31.02 11.23
CA LEU A 58 -46.33 -31.74 12.17
C LEU A 58 -47.81 -31.51 11.84
N ALA A 59 -48.55 -32.60 11.63
CA ALA A 59 -49.97 -32.58 11.34
C ALA A 59 -50.81 -32.99 12.56
N LEU A 60 -51.92 -32.28 12.75
CA LEU A 60 -52.95 -32.66 13.72
C LEU A 60 -53.76 -33.85 13.18
N ARG A 61 -54.07 -34.80 14.07
CA ARG A 61 -54.96 -35.93 13.78
C ARG A 61 -56.40 -35.49 13.96
N LYS A 62 -57.27 -35.94 13.05
CA LYS A 62 -58.72 -35.68 13.09
C LYS A 62 -59.45 -37.01 13.03
N GLU A 63 -60.48 -37.17 13.87
CA GLU A 63 -61.29 -38.40 13.94
C GLU A 63 -61.88 -38.79 12.58
N ALA A 64 -62.38 -37.80 11.83
CA ALA A 64 -62.94 -38.03 10.49
C ALA A 64 -61.91 -38.59 9.48
N GLN A 65 -60.68 -38.09 9.54
CA GLN A 65 -59.59 -38.52 8.65
C GLN A 65 -59.15 -39.95 9.01
N GLU A 66 -59.01 -40.26 10.30
CA GLU A 66 -58.70 -41.63 10.73
C GLU A 66 -59.79 -42.63 10.37
N ARG A 67 -61.05 -42.22 10.45
CA ARG A 67 -62.18 -43.05 10.03
C ARG A 67 -62.10 -43.31 8.53
N GLU A 68 -61.85 -42.28 7.73
CA GLU A 68 -61.70 -42.43 6.29
C GLU A 68 -60.51 -43.36 5.95
N ASP A 69 -59.34 -43.13 6.53
CA ASP A 69 -58.13 -43.91 6.26
C ASP A 69 -58.27 -45.39 6.69
N ASN A 70 -58.85 -45.65 7.86
CA ASN A 70 -59.10 -47.01 8.34
C ASN A 70 -60.17 -47.75 7.53
N LEU A 71 -61.20 -47.04 7.04
CA LEU A 71 -62.26 -47.64 6.24
C LEU A 71 -61.95 -47.67 4.74
N LYS A 72 -60.91 -46.95 4.28
CA LYS A 72 -60.50 -46.87 2.87
C LYS A 72 -60.27 -48.23 2.21
N PRO A 73 -59.63 -49.23 2.84
CA PRO A 73 -59.42 -50.54 2.21
C PRO A 73 -60.74 -51.27 1.94
N THR A 74 -61.62 -51.36 2.95
CA THR A 74 -62.92 -52.03 2.82
C THR A 74 -63.86 -51.27 1.91
N TYR A 75 -63.84 -49.93 1.96
CA TYR A 75 -64.61 -49.07 1.07
C TYR A 75 -64.15 -49.18 -0.40
N SER A 76 -62.84 -49.23 -0.64
CA SER A 76 -62.28 -49.41 -1.98
C SER A 76 -62.63 -50.78 -2.55
N GLN A 77 -62.53 -51.83 -1.74
CA GLN A 77 -62.93 -53.18 -2.12
C GLN A 77 -64.42 -53.25 -2.44
N MET A 78 -65.27 -52.67 -1.59
CA MET A 78 -66.72 -52.55 -1.84
C MET A 78 -66.99 -51.81 -3.17
N LYS A 79 -66.27 -50.72 -3.47
CA LYS A 79 -66.40 -50.01 -4.75
C LYS A 79 -65.96 -50.86 -5.95
N ILE A 80 -64.87 -51.61 -5.83
CA ILE A 80 -64.37 -52.51 -6.88
C ILE A 80 -65.42 -53.60 -7.16
N CYS A 81 -65.90 -54.29 -6.12
CA CYS A 81 -66.92 -55.33 -6.25
C CYS A 81 -68.23 -54.76 -6.83
N ARG A 82 -68.64 -53.56 -6.40
CA ARG A 82 -69.81 -52.86 -6.95
C ARG A 82 -69.63 -52.55 -8.45
N LYS A 83 -68.44 -52.09 -8.87
CA LYS A 83 -68.14 -51.80 -10.28
C LYS A 83 -68.15 -53.08 -11.12
N ARG A 84 -67.59 -54.18 -10.61
CA ARG A 84 -67.63 -55.51 -11.26
C ARG A 84 -69.07 -55.99 -11.44
N PHE A 85 -69.88 -55.92 -10.39
CA PHE A 85 -71.30 -56.24 -10.44
C PHE A 85 -72.06 -55.37 -11.46
N LEU A 86 -71.86 -54.05 -11.44
CA LEU A 86 -72.51 -53.13 -12.39
C LEU A 86 -72.05 -53.35 -13.84
N ASN A 87 -70.80 -53.76 -14.07
CA ASN A 87 -70.30 -54.09 -15.40
C ASN A 87 -70.85 -55.43 -15.91
N ALA A 88 -70.94 -56.44 -15.05
CA ALA A 88 -71.64 -57.70 -15.36
C ALA A 88 -73.11 -57.43 -15.72
N LYS A 89 -73.73 -56.42 -15.08
CA LYS A 89 -75.09 -55.97 -15.37
C LYS A 89 -75.24 -55.10 -16.63
N ARG A 90 -74.21 -54.33 -17.03
CA ARG A 90 -74.26 -53.36 -18.14
C ARG A 90 -73.91 -53.92 -19.51
N LYS A 91 -73.25 -55.09 -19.60
CA LYS A 91 -72.82 -55.64 -20.89
C LYS A 91 -73.98 -55.96 -21.85
N ASP A 92 -75.19 -56.07 -21.32
CA ASP A 92 -76.46 -55.85 -22.00
C ASP A 92 -77.48 -55.46 -20.93
N ARG A 93 -78.50 -54.63 -21.21
CA ARG A 93 -79.57 -54.29 -20.24
C ARG A 93 -80.36 -55.52 -19.72
N LEU A 94 -79.98 -56.72 -20.16
CA LEU A 94 -80.46 -58.05 -19.82
C LEU A 94 -79.33 -58.99 -19.33
N GLY A 95 -78.20 -58.49 -18.78
CA GLY A 95 -77.03 -59.32 -18.41
C GLY A 95 -77.30 -60.48 -17.43
N TRP A 96 -78.36 -60.39 -16.62
CA TRP A 96 -78.87 -61.47 -15.78
C TRP A 96 -79.45 -62.67 -16.57
N LEU A 97 -79.85 -62.48 -17.83
CA LEU A 97 -80.37 -63.52 -18.73
C LEU A 97 -79.26 -64.19 -19.56
N PHE A 98 -78.17 -63.48 -19.88
CA PHE A 98 -77.09 -64.01 -20.74
C PHE A 98 -75.89 -64.54 -19.96
N ASN A 99 -75.68 -64.15 -18.69
CA ASN A 99 -74.62 -64.70 -17.84
C ASN A 99 -75.03 -64.74 -16.33
N PRO A 100 -76.03 -65.56 -15.96
CA PRO A 100 -76.65 -65.56 -14.64
C PRO A 100 -75.68 -65.98 -13.52
N ALA A 101 -74.85 -66.99 -13.75
CA ALA A 101 -73.87 -67.46 -12.78
C ALA A 101 -72.84 -66.38 -12.42
N LEU A 102 -72.33 -65.66 -13.43
CA LEU A 102 -71.37 -64.56 -13.24
C LEU A 102 -72.01 -63.35 -12.53
N THR A 103 -73.25 -63.01 -12.87
CA THR A 103 -73.98 -61.90 -12.25
C THR A 103 -74.30 -62.19 -10.78
N PHE A 104 -74.70 -63.42 -10.46
CA PHE A 104 -74.98 -63.85 -9.09
C PHE A 104 -73.70 -63.97 -8.25
N HIS A 105 -72.61 -64.47 -8.82
CA HIS A 105 -71.31 -64.52 -8.16
C HIS A 105 -70.81 -63.12 -7.78
N THR A 106 -70.78 -62.19 -8.75
CA THR A 106 -70.36 -60.80 -8.52
C THR A 106 -71.30 -60.03 -7.59
N TRP A 107 -72.59 -60.41 -7.53
CA TRP A 107 -73.53 -59.90 -6.52
C TRP A 107 -73.20 -60.41 -5.11
N ARG A 108 -72.93 -61.70 -4.93
CA ARG A 108 -72.50 -62.26 -3.63
C ARG A 108 -71.20 -61.62 -3.16
N GLU A 109 -70.22 -61.45 -4.05
CA GLU A 109 -68.96 -60.76 -3.75
C GLU A 109 -69.18 -59.31 -3.31
N TRP A 110 -70.07 -58.57 -3.99
CA TRP A 110 -70.42 -57.21 -3.60
C TRP A 110 -71.16 -57.17 -2.25
N LYS A 111 -72.09 -58.10 -2.01
CA LYS A 111 -72.81 -58.21 -0.74
C LYS A 111 -71.89 -58.54 0.42
N HIS A 112 -70.98 -59.49 0.23
CA HIS A 112 -69.97 -59.83 1.21
C HIS A 112 -69.06 -58.62 1.51
N ALA A 113 -68.55 -57.93 0.48
CA ALA A 113 -67.75 -56.72 0.67
C ALA A 113 -68.53 -55.56 1.34
N GLN A 114 -69.85 -55.48 1.14
CA GLN A 114 -70.73 -54.51 1.83
C GLN A 114 -70.86 -54.84 3.32
N GLU A 115 -71.05 -56.12 3.66
CA GLU A 115 -71.13 -56.61 5.03
C GLU A 115 -69.79 -56.45 5.77
N GLU A 116 -68.67 -56.76 5.11
CA GLU A 116 -67.33 -56.53 5.66
C GLU A 116 -67.07 -55.03 5.95
N HIS A 117 -67.47 -54.14 5.05
CA HIS A 117 -67.36 -52.69 5.28
C HIS A 117 -68.25 -52.22 6.43
N ALA A 118 -69.50 -52.72 6.52
CA ALA A 118 -70.41 -52.39 7.61
C ALA A 118 -69.91 -52.91 8.97
N LEU A 119 -69.34 -54.11 9.01
CA LEU A 119 -68.73 -54.69 10.21
C LEU A 119 -67.48 -53.89 10.62
N ALA A 120 -66.63 -53.50 9.67
CA ALA A 120 -65.47 -52.66 9.92
C ALA A 120 -65.87 -51.28 10.46
N ALA A 121 -66.90 -50.66 9.89
CA ALA A 121 -67.45 -49.39 10.39
C ALA A 121 -68.02 -49.53 11.80
N SER A 122 -68.78 -50.59 12.10
CA SER A 122 -69.32 -50.86 13.44
C SER A 122 -68.22 -51.10 14.48
N LYS A 123 -67.18 -51.87 14.15
CA LYS A 123 -66.02 -52.08 15.02
C LYS A 123 -65.23 -50.79 15.25
N PHE A 124 -65.08 -49.98 14.21
CA PHE A 124 -64.45 -48.66 14.32
C PHE A 124 -65.28 -47.77 15.25
N ASP A 125 -66.58 -47.65 15.03
CA ASP A 125 -67.48 -46.75 15.78
C ASP A 125 -67.87 -47.28 17.18
N ALA A 126 -67.36 -48.45 17.59
CA ALA A 126 -67.63 -49.05 18.90
C ALA A 126 -67.22 -48.10 20.06
N PRO A 127 -68.04 -47.95 21.13
CA PRO A 127 -67.83 -46.93 22.17
C PRO A 127 -66.46 -46.99 22.83
N THR A 128 -65.99 -48.18 23.21
CA THR A 128 -64.68 -48.40 23.82
C THR A 128 -63.52 -48.01 22.91
N ASN A 129 -63.60 -48.39 21.63
CA ASN A 129 -62.59 -48.05 20.62
C ASN A 129 -62.59 -46.54 20.31
N ARG A 130 -63.77 -45.92 20.30
CA ARG A 130 -63.91 -44.48 20.09
C ARG A 130 -63.26 -43.67 21.20
N THR A 131 -63.52 -44.02 22.47
CA THR A 131 -62.91 -43.34 23.62
C THR A 131 -61.39 -43.47 23.63
N LEU A 132 -60.86 -44.69 23.38
CA LEU A 132 -59.40 -44.91 23.30
C LEU A 132 -58.75 -44.08 22.17
N ARG A 133 -59.38 -44.01 21.00
CA ARG A 133 -58.89 -43.18 19.89
C ARG A 133 -58.96 -41.69 20.20
N ALA A 134 -60.05 -41.20 20.79
CA ALA A 134 -60.17 -39.80 21.17
C ALA A 134 -59.03 -39.38 22.12
N VAL A 135 -58.76 -40.19 23.15
CA VAL A 135 -57.62 -39.97 24.06
C VAL A 135 -56.28 -39.99 23.32
N ALA A 136 -56.07 -40.92 22.39
CA ALA A 136 -54.84 -40.98 21.59
C ALA A 136 -54.68 -39.79 20.64
N ILE A 137 -55.76 -39.32 20.02
CA ILE A 137 -55.80 -38.14 19.15
C ILE A 137 -55.48 -36.89 19.97
N ASP A 138 -56.13 -36.72 21.12
CA ASP A 138 -55.90 -35.57 22.00
C ASP A 138 -54.46 -35.54 22.53
N ALA A 139 -53.93 -36.69 22.97
CA ALA A 139 -52.53 -36.79 23.42
C ALA A 139 -51.53 -36.47 22.29
N HIS A 140 -51.80 -36.91 21.05
CA HIS A 140 -50.98 -36.57 19.88
C HIS A 140 -51.07 -35.08 19.55
N ASN A 141 -52.27 -34.54 19.44
CA ASN A 141 -52.51 -33.14 19.10
C ASN A 141 -51.92 -32.19 20.15
N HIS A 142 -52.01 -32.56 21.43
CA HIS A 142 -51.37 -31.81 22.51
C HIS A 142 -49.84 -31.77 22.35
N LYS A 143 -49.20 -32.90 22.02
CA LYS A 143 -47.75 -32.93 21.73
C LYS A 143 -47.38 -32.07 20.53
N VAL A 144 -48.16 -32.13 19.45
CA VAL A 144 -47.96 -31.28 18.26
C VAL A 144 -48.06 -29.80 18.61
N GLU A 145 -49.04 -29.41 19.43
CA GLU A 145 -49.23 -28.02 19.83
C GLU A 145 -48.09 -27.53 20.74
N VAL A 146 -47.60 -28.38 21.66
CA VAL A 146 -46.41 -28.09 22.46
C VAL A 146 -45.19 -27.84 21.58
N GLU A 147 -44.94 -28.67 20.56
CA GLU A 147 -43.82 -28.46 19.64
C GLU A 147 -44.01 -27.20 18.78
N ARG A 148 -45.23 -26.94 18.30
CA ARG A 148 -45.56 -25.70 17.57
C ARG A 148 -45.37 -24.45 18.41
N SER A 149 -45.60 -24.52 19.72
CA SER A 149 -45.36 -23.39 20.64
C SER A 149 -43.91 -22.94 20.67
N ARG A 150 -42.94 -23.80 20.31
CA ARG A 150 -41.50 -23.47 20.22
C ARG A 150 -41.11 -22.75 18.94
N ARG A 151 -41.96 -22.75 17.91
CA ARG A 151 -41.66 -22.13 16.60
C ARG A 151 -41.27 -20.65 16.67
N PRO A 152 -41.94 -19.78 17.45
CA PRO A 152 -41.57 -18.36 17.55
C PRO A 152 -40.18 -18.17 18.14
N GLU A 153 -39.82 -18.96 19.16
CA GLU A 153 -38.49 -18.94 19.79
C GLU A 153 -37.41 -19.34 18.78
N GLN A 154 -37.62 -20.45 18.05
CA GLN A 154 -36.70 -20.89 17.00
C GLN A 154 -36.56 -19.86 15.87
N SER A 155 -37.66 -19.21 15.49
CA SER A 155 -37.65 -18.16 14.46
C SER A 155 -36.88 -16.92 14.91
N ALA A 156 -37.02 -16.53 16.19
CA ALA A 156 -36.26 -15.43 16.78
C ALA A 156 -34.77 -15.76 16.87
N ALA A 157 -34.43 -16.99 17.29
CA ALA A 157 -33.05 -17.48 17.31
C ALA A 157 -32.43 -17.50 15.90
N LEU A 158 -33.15 -17.99 14.90
CA LEU A 158 -32.71 -18.01 13.50
C LEU A 158 -32.43 -16.59 12.97
N LYS A 159 -33.32 -15.64 13.26
CA LYS A 159 -33.13 -14.23 12.89
C LYS A 159 -31.86 -13.66 13.55
N SER A 160 -31.64 -13.96 14.83
CA SER A 160 -30.43 -13.56 15.56
C SER A 160 -29.17 -14.16 14.95
N TYR A 161 -29.13 -15.47 14.70
CA TYR A 161 -27.99 -16.14 14.08
C TYR A 161 -27.67 -15.61 12.69
N ARG A 162 -28.68 -15.36 11.84
CA ARG A 162 -28.48 -14.75 10.51
C ARG A 162 -27.91 -13.34 10.62
N SER A 163 -28.38 -12.55 11.59
CA SER A 163 -27.85 -11.20 11.83
C SER A 163 -26.39 -11.24 12.29
N GLN A 164 -26.04 -12.15 13.19
CA GLN A 164 -24.66 -12.33 13.65
C GLN A 164 -23.76 -12.83 12.54
N TYR A 165 -24.23 -13.79 11.72
CA TYR A 165 -23.51 -14.29 10.56
C TYR A 165 -23.19 -13.17 9.58
N LYS A 166 -24.18 -12.34 9.24
CA LYS A 166 -23.98 -11.18 8.38
C LYS A 166 -22.96 -10.19 8.97
N ALA A 167 -23.10 -9.84 10.24
CA ALA A 167 -22.15 -8.92 10.89
C ALA A 167 -20.71 -9.48 10.88
N LEU A 168 -20.56 -10.78 11.11
CA LEU A 168 -19.25 -11.44 11.12
C LEU A 168 -18.63 -11.49 9.71
N THR A 169 -19.41 -11.79 8.67
CA THR A 169 -18.91 -11.83 7.29
C THR A 169 -18.60 -10.43 6.76
N ASP A 170 -19.41 -9.43 7.08
CA ASP A 170 -19.15 -8.03 6.76
C ASP A 170 -17.85 -7.55 7.47
N PHE A 171 -17.66 -7.91 8.74
CA PHE A 171 -16.42 -7.65 9.47
C PHE A 171 -15.22 -8.35 8.84
N GLN A 172 -15.31 -9.64 8.52
CA GLN A 172 -14.23 -10.40 7.87
C GLN A 172 -13.80 -9.73 6.56
N LYS A 173 -14.76 -9.28 5.76
CA LYS A 173 -14.49 -8.58 4.51
C LYS A 173 -13.76 -7.26 4.74
N GLY A 174 -14.20 -6.46 5.71
CA GLY A 174 -13.53 -5.20 6.08
C GLY A 174 -12.16 -5.40 6.74
N ALA A 175 -11.98 -6.51 7.45
CA ALA A 175 -10.77 -6.83 8.20
C ALA A 175 -9.72 -7.62 7.39
N ALA A 176 -10.04 -8.06 6.16
CA ALA A 176 -9.16 -8.91 5.36
C ALA A 176 -7.76 -8.30 5.15
N SER A 177 -7.70 -7.06 4.65
CA SER A 177 -6.43 -6.36 4.41
C SER A 177 -5.63 -6.07 5.69
N PRO A 178 -6.21 -5.55 6.79
CA PRO A 178 -5.44 -5.37 8.02
C PRO A 178 -4.99 -6.69 8.65
N ILE A 179 -5.78 -7.76 8.57
CA ILE A 179 -5.38 -9.10 9.04
C ILE A 179 -4.18 -9.62 8.23
N ALA A 180 -4.19 -9.46 6.91
CA ALA A 180 -3.07 -9.83 6.04
C ALA A 180 -1.81 -9.00 6.37
N ALA A 181 -1.96 -7.69 6.55
CA ALA A 181 -0.86 -6.81 6.95
C ALA A 181 -0.28 -7.22 8.33
N ALA A 182 -1.13 -7.54 9.30
CA ALA A 182 -0.74 -8.10 10.60
C ALA A 182 -0.04 -9.46 10.47
N GLY A 183 -0.39 -10.24 9.43
CA GLY A 183 0.26 -11.52 9.07
C GLY A 183 1.66 -11.37 8.48
N GLY A 184 2.10 -10.14 8.20
CA GLY A 184 3.41 -9.80 7.64
C GLY A 184 3.36 -9.30 6.19
N GLU A 185 2.18 -9.13 5.60
CA GLU A 185 2.00 -8.67 4.21
C GLU A 185 1.86 -7.14 4.13
N GLY A 186 2.66 -6.41 4.91
CA GLY A 186 2.55 -4.96 4.93
C GLY A 186 3.47 -4.22 5.91
N TRP A 187 3.45 -2.91 5.76
CA TRP A 187 3.90 -1.98 6.79
C TRP A 187 2.74 -1.67 7.75
N LEU A 188 3.07 -1.41 9.02
CA LEU A 188 2.11 -1.19 10.11
C LEU A 188 2.56 0.03 10.92
N ALA A 189 1.63 0.92 11.26
CA ALA A 189 1.92 2.01 12.20
C ALA A 189 2.19 1.46 13.61
N GLY A 190 2.96 2.20 14.42
CA GLY A 190 3.32 1.74 15.78
C GLY A 190 2.13 1.49 16.71
N ASP A 191 1.02 2.20 16.53
CA ASP A 191 -0.23 1.99 17.29
C ASP A 191 -1.10 0.87 16.72
N PHE A 192 -0.74 0.29 15.57
CA PHE A 192 -1.51 -0.77 14.91
C PHE A 192 -1.72 -1.96 15.85
N ALA A 193 -0.66 -2.45 16.52
CA ALA A 193 -0.75 -3.61 17.40
C ALA A 193 -1.78 -3.42 18.51
N GLY A 194 -1.72 -2.27 19.22
CA GLY A 194 -2.65 -1.97 20.30
C GLY A 194 -4.11 -1.85 19.83
N HIS A 195 -4.35 -1.33 18.62
CA HIS A 195 -5.69 -1.32 18.03
C HIS A 195 -6.15 -2.71 17.58
N PHE A 196 -5.26 -3.50 16.98
CA PHE A 196 -5.55 -4.83 16.48
C PHE A 196 -5.85 -5.84 17.61
N GLU A 197 -5.15 -5.73 18.73
CA GLU A 197 -5.43 -6.53 19.94
C GLU A 197 -6.80 -6.21 20.53
N LYS A 198 -7.17 -4.92 20.61
CA LYS A 198 -8.51 -4.49 21.06
C LYS A 198 -9.61 -5.05 20.16
N ILE A 199 -9.41 -5.00 18.84
CA ILE A 199 -10.33 -5.59 17.86
C ILE A 199 -10.46 -7.09 18.08
N THR A 200 -9.35 -7.79 18.28
CA THR A 200 -9.32 -9.23 18.53
C THR A 200 -10.12 -9.60 19.78
N ALA A 201 -9.92 -8.88 20.88
CA ALA A 201 -10.65 -9.10 22.13
C ALA A 201 -12.16 -8.86 21.98
N LEU A 202 -12.56 -7.78 21.28
CA LEU A 202 -13.98 -7.50 21.00
C LEU A 202 -14.65 -8.60 20.19
N ILE A 203 -13.97 -9.10 19.15
CA ILE A 203 -14.47 -10.21 18.31
C ILE A 203 -14.62 -11.49 19.13
N GLN A 204 -13.65 -11.82 19.97
CA GLN A 204 -13.70 -13.00 20.84
C GLN A 204 -14.86 -12.94 21.85
N ASN A 205 -15.20 -11.73 22.31
CA ASN A 205 -16.32 -11.49 23.23
C ASN A 205 -17.67 -11.29 22.51
N GLY A 206 -17.74 -11.42 21.17
CA GLY A 206 -18.96 -11.27 20.39
C GLY A 206 -19.38 -9.83 20.08
N HIS A 207 -18.56 -8.82 20.41
CA HIS A 207 -18.80 -7.40 20.14
C HIS A 207 -18.36 -7.00 18.73
N ILE A 208 -18.97 -7.61 17.71
CA ILE A 208 -18.58 -7.43 16.30
C ILE A 208 -18.78 -5.99 15.82
N ALA A 209 -19.86 -5.33 16.24
CA ALA A 209 -20.14 -3.94 15.87
C ALA A 209 -19.03 -2.99 16.37
N ASP A 210 -18.67 -3.10 17.65
CA ASP A 210 -17.60 -2.28 18.24
C ASP A 210 -16.26 -2.53 17.58
N ALA A 211 -15.93 -3.80 17.30
CA ALA A 211 -14.72 -4.18 16.57
C ALA A 211 -14.69 -3.54 15.17
N THR A 212 -15.84 -3.50 14.48
CA THR A 212 -15.97 -2.88 13.15
C THR A 212 -15.70 -1.37 13.20
N THR A 213 -16.16 -0.67 14.25
CA THR A 213 -15.89 0.78 14.42
C THR A 213 -14.41 1.12 14.63
N LEU A 214 -13.61 0.14 15.07
CA LEU A 214 -12.18 0.33 15.29
C LEU A 214 -11.34 0.04 14.04
N LEU A 215 -11.87 -0.65 13.03
CA LEU A 215 -11.12 -0.96 11.80
C LEU A 215 -10.50 0.28 11.14
N PRO A 216 -11.20 1.45 11.01
CA PRO A 216 -10.60 2.64 10.41
C PRO A 216 -9.43 3.25 11.19
N LYS A 217 -9.22 2.83 12.45
CA LYS A 217 -8.07 3.27 13.26
C LYS A 217 -6.80 2.47 12.95
N LEU A 218 -6.92 1.34 12.26
CA LEU A 218 -5.77 0.56 11.82
C LEU A 218 -5.11 1.26 10.63
N VAL A 219 -3.94 1.88 10.87
CA VAL A 219 -3.13 2.49 9.82
C VAL A 219 -2.06 1.49 9.38
N PHE A 220 -2.14 1.07 8.11
CA PHE A 220 -1.24 0.09 7.52
C PHE A 220 -1.06 0.32 6.02
N GLN A 221 -0.05 -0.31 5.45
CA GLN A 221 0.18 -0.42 4.01
C GLN A 221 -0.10 -1.87 3.60
N ALA A 222 -1.04 -2.07 2.68
CA ALA A 222 -1.14 -3.34 1.99
C ALA A 222 0.03 -3.46 1.01
N ARG A 223 0.83 -4.52 1.14
CA ARG A 223 1.94 -4.78 0.23
C ARG A 223 1.38 -5.04 -1.19
N PRO A 224 1.95 -4.44 -2.26
CA PRO A 224 1.64 -4.81 -3.64
C PRO A 224 1.73 -6.34 -3.87
N SER A 225 0.99 -6.84 -4.85
CA SER A 225 1.06 -8.28 -5.18
C SER A 225 2.47 -8.70 -5.56
N LYS A 226 2.78 -9.99 -5.38
CA LYS A 226 4.06 -10.56 -5.80
C LYS A 226 4.32 -10.34 -7.29
N ASP A 227 3.29 -10.52 -8.13
CA ASP A 227 3.37 -10.28 -9.58
C ASP A 227 3.76 -8.84 -9.88
N ARG A 228 3.21 -7.88 -9.13
CA ARG A 228 3.53 -6.47 -9.32
C ARG A 228 4.99 -6.15 -8.98
N TYR A 229 5.53 -6.77 -7.94
CA TYR A 229 6.96 -6.65 -7.63
C TYR A 229 7.84 -7.32 -8.67
N ALA A 230 7.41 -8.43 -9.25
CA ALA A 230 8.14 -9.09 -10.33
C ALA A 230 8.18 -8.22 -11.59
N ASP A 231 7.05 -7.59 -11.96
CA ASP A 231 6.99 -6.62 -13.08
C ASP A 231 7.97 -5.46 -12.87
N TRP A 232 8.02 -4.90 -11.66
CA TRP A 232 8.94 -3.81 -11.35
C TRP A 232 10.39 -4.26 -11.33
N GLN A 233 10.67 -5.45 -10.83
CA GLN A 233 12.01 -6.02 -10.92
C GLN A 233 12.46 -6.14 -12.38
N GLN A 234 11.62 -6.69 -13.25
CA GLN A 234 11.91 -6.78 -14.68
C GLN A 234 12.14 -5.39 -15.30
N GLU A 235 11.30 -4.40 -14.96
CA GLU A 235 11.47 -3.02 -15.43
C GLU A 235 12.83 -2.43 -15.02
N ALA A 236 13.27 -2.66 -13.78
CA ALA A 236 14.59 -2.23 -13.31
C ALA A 236 15.74 -2.98 -14.00
N GLU A 237 15.60 -4.28 -14.21
CA GLU A 237 16.58 -5.08 -14.96
C GLU A 237 16.72 -4.57 -16.41
N ASP A 238 15.62 -4.18 -17.05
CA ASP A 238 15.65 -3.59 -18.39
C ASP A 238 16.37 -2.24 -18.41
N ILE A 239 16.11 -1.37 -17.42
CA ILE A 239 16.82 -0.10 -17.24
C ILE A 239 18.32 -0.35 -17.04
N LEU A 240 18.67 -1.32 -16.19
CA LEU A 240 20.06 -1.68 -15.90
C LEU A 240 20.78 -2.20 -17.15
N ASN A 241 20.14 -3.09 -17.89
CA ASN A 241 20.65 -3.62 -19.14
C ASN A 241 20.87 -2.51 -20.18
N ALA A 242 19.95 -1.55 -20.28
CA ALA A 242 20.11 -0.39 -21.14
C ALA A 242 21.30 0.50 -20.72
N ALA A 243 21.48 0.73 -19.41
CA ALA A 243 22.60 1.49 -18.87
C ALA A 243 23.94 0.82 -19.22
N TYR A 244 24.08 -0.50 -19.00
CA TYR A 244 25.30 -1.24 -19.35
C TYR A 244 25.59 -1.24 -20.86
N ARG A 245 24.58 -1.36 -21.72
CA ARG A 245 24.75 -1.31 -23.19
C ARG A 245 25.21 0.05 -23.71
N SER A 246 24.97 1.13 -22.96
CA SER A 246 25.42 2.47 -23.37
C SER A 246 26.94 2.65 -23.31
N HIS A 247 27.65 1.74 -22.62
CA HIS A 247 29.10 1.80 -22.35
C HIS A 247 29.56 3.08 -21.63
N ASN A 248 28.63 3.92 -21.17
CA ASN A 248 28.85 5.21 -20.52
C ASN A 248 28.14 5.24 -19.16
N GLY A 249 28.44 6.21 -18.30
CA GLY A 249 27.76 6.40 -17.03
C GLY A 249 28.03 5.27 -16.04
N LEU A 250 26.97 4.54 -15.65
CA LEU A 250 26.98 3.54 -14.56
C LEU A 250 28.14 2.54 -14.68
N LEU A 251 28.39 2.03 -15.89
CA LEU A 251 29.47 1.06 -16.14
C LEU A 251 30.84 1.66 -15.84
N VAL A 252 31.09 2.89 -16.31
CA VAL A 252 32.38 3.58 -16.14
C VAL A 252 32.61 3.95 -14.68
N THR A 253 31.55 4.36 -13.98
CA THR A 253 31.63 4.72 -12.55
C THR A 253 32.13 3.57 -11.68
N GLY A 254 31.81 2.32 -12.03
CA GLY A 254 32.30 1.13 -11.34
C GLY A 254 33.82 0.96 -11.36
N GLY A 255 34.52 1.62 -12.30
CA GLY A 255 35.98 1.65 -12.36
C GLY A 255 36.64 2.57 -11.32
N PHE A 256 35.86 3.40 -10.62
CA PHE A 256 36.36 4.32 -9.60
C PHE A 256 36.13 3.75 -8.20
N SER A 257 37.11 2.97 -7.73
CA SER A 257 37.02 2.16 -6.51
C SER A 257 36.52 2.90 -5.27
N ASP A 258 36.93 4.15 -5.06
CA ASP A 258 36.52 4.93 -3.89
C ASP A 258 35.04 5.33 -3.93
N ILE A 259 34.56 5.75 -5.11
CA ILE A 259 33.14 6.08 -5.33
C ILE A 259 32.29 4.82 -5.23
N ALA A 260 32.70 3.75 -5.91
CA ALA A 260 32.02 2.45 -5.88
C ALA A 260 31.85 1.92 -4.45
N ARG A 261 32.95 1.90 -3.67
CA ARG A 261 32.95 1.45 -2.28
C ARG A 261 32.07 2.32 -1.39
N ALA A 262 32.20 3.65 -1.49
CA ALA A 262 31.45 4.56 -0.65
C ALA A 262 29.93 4.50 -0.92
N SER A 263 29.56 4.32 -2.18
CA SER A 263 28.17 4.20 -2.62
C SER A 263 27.55 2.86 -2.19
N ALA A 264 28.29 1.76 -2.33
CA ALA A 264 27.89 0.46 -1.79
C ALA A 264 27.70 0.51 -0.26
N LYS A 265 28.61 1.17 0.46
CA LYS A 265 28.51 1.33 1.91
C LYS A 265 27.23 2.06 2.33
N LEU A 266 26.80 3.10 1.59
CA LEU A 266 25.52 3.76 1.87
C LEU A 266 24.35 2.81 1.64
N ALA A 267 24.31 2.13 0.50
CA ALA A 267 23.20 1.27 0.11
C ALA A 267 22.96 0.10 1.08
N ILE A 268 24.04 -0.52 1.58
CA ILE A 268 24.00 -1.63 2.55
C ILE A 268 23.10 -1.30 3.74
N THR A 269 23.12 -0.05 4.23
CA THR A 269 22.32 0.38 5.39
C THR A 269 20.81 0.47 5.10
N SER A 270 20.43 0.60 3.84
CA SER A 270 19.04 0.73 3.39
C SER A 270 18.45 -0.58 2.83
N MET A 271 19.29 -1.61 2.71
CA MET A 271 18.89 -2.93 2.21
C MET A 271 18.56 -3.92 3.34
N CYS A 272 17.74 -4.91 3.01
CA CYS A 272 17.47 -6.06 3.86
C CYS A 272 18.77 -6.82 4.15
N SER A 273 18.89 -7.42 5.35
CA SER A 273 20.13 -8.07 5.82
C SER A 273 20.73 -9.06 4.80
N ALA A 274 19.91 -9.90 4.17
CA ALA A 274 20.36 -10.87 3.18
C ALA A 274 20.98 -10.23 1.91
N SER A 275 20.48 -9.07 1.47
CA SER A 275 21.04 -8.35 0.32
C SER A 275 22.25 -7.52 0.72
N ALA A 276 22.20 -6.89 1.90
CA ALA A 276 23.30 -6.17 2.50
C ALA A 276 24.55 -7.05 2.67
N GLU A 277 24.40 -8.26 3.22
CA GLU A 277 25.48 -9.24 3.39
C GLU A 277 26.08 -9.70 2.06
N LYS A 278 25.26 -9.88 1.03
CA LYS A 278 25.75 -10.23 -0.32
C LYS A 278 26.67 -9.16 -0.87
N ILE A 279 26.29 -7.88 -0.78
CA ILE A 279 27.14 -6.77 -1.24
C ILE A 279 28.39 -6.65 -0.37
N ALA A 280 28.24 -6.73 0.95
CA ALA A 280 29.35 -6.58 1.89
C ALA A 280 30.40 -7.69 1.78
N SER A 281 30.01 -8.90 1.34
CA SER A 281 30.94 -10.03 1.19
C SER A 281 31.84 -9.95 -0.04
N CYS A 282 31.53 -9.07 -1.00
CA CYS A 282 32.42 -8.80 -2.13
C CYS A 282 33.69 -8.08 -1.66
N SER A 283 34.86 -8.64 -1.99
CA SER A 283 36.17 -8.11 -1.62
C SER A 283 36.58 -6.89 -2.45
N HIS A 284 36.21 -6.85 -3.73
CA HIS A 284 36.58 -5.78 -4.65
C HIS A 284 35.44 -4.74 -4.81
N PRO A 285 35.73 -3.41 -4.77
CA PRO A 285 34.71 -2.37 -4.92
C PRO A 285 33.92 -2.43 -6.24
N ALA A 286 34.55 -2.87 -7.33
CA ALA A 286 33.86 -3.04 -8.62
C ALA A 286 32.78 -4.14 -8.54
N ASP A 287 33.03 -5.22 -7.80
CA ASP A 287 32.06 -6.29 -7.61
C ASP A 287 30.92 -5.81 -6.70
N GLN A 288 31.24 -5.04 -5.65
CA GLN A 288 30.25 -4.38 -4.80
C GLN A 288 29.32 -3.47 -5.63
N TRP A 289 29.87 -2.71 -6.56
CA TRP A 289 29.13 -1.81 -7.44
C TRP A 289 28.19 -2.57 -8.39
N GLN A 290 28.69 -3.58 -9.08
CA GLN A 290 27.87 -4.39 -9.98
C GLN A 290 26.76 -5.08 -9.21
N LEU A 291 27.09 -5.71 -8.07
CA LEU A 291 26.13 -6.42 -7.24
C LEU A 291 25.10 -5.48 -6.60
N LEU A 292 25.48 -4.25 -6.24
CA LEU A 292 24.54 -3.23 -5.75
C LEU A 292 23.43 -2.98 -6.76
N SER A 293 23.77 -2.74 -8.03
CA SER A 293 22.77 -2.46 -9.07
C SER A 293 21.84 -3.65 -9.33
N LEU A 294 22.37 -4.88 -9.22
CA LEU A 294 21.60 -6.12 -9.34
C LEU A 294 20.69 -6.36 -8.13
N GLN A 295 21.17 -6.16 -6.90
CA GLN A 295 20.34 -6.27 -5.71
C GLN A 295 19.26 -5.18 -5.70
N ALA A 296 19.59 -3.97 -6.15
CA ALA A 296 18.65 -2.86 -6.25
C ALA A 296 17.56 -3.09 -7.31
N ALA A 297 17.67 -4.09 -8.18
CA ALA A 297 16.63 -4.39 -9.17
C ALA A 297 15.31 -4.80 -8.52
N SER A 298 15.34 -5.55 -7.41
CA SER A 298 14.11 -5.94 -6.71
C SER A 298 13.75 -4.94 -5.60
N PRO A 299 12.52 -4.38 -5.58
CA PRO A 299 12.07 -3.53 -4.48
C PRO A 299 12.07 -4.24 -3.12
N LEU A 300 12.02 -5.59 -3.13
CA LEU A 300 11.96 -6.42 -1.93
C LEU A 300 13.30 -6.53 -1.19
N ASN A 301 14.38 -6.10 -1.82
CA ASN A 301 15.71 -6.09 -1.23
C ASN A 301 15.96 -4.84 -0.38
N PHE A 302 15.01 -3.90 -0.31
CA PHE A 302 15.07 -2.71 0.52
C PHE A 302 14.29 -2.88 1.82
N ASN A 303 14.80 -2.27 2.90
CA ASN A 303 14.06 -2.18 4.16
C ASN A 303 12.74 -1.41 3.98
N ILE A 304 12.73 -0.44 3.06
CA ILE A 304 11.58 0.37 2.69
C ILE A 304 11.54 0.46 1.17
N ASP A 305 10.52 -0.16 0.57
CA ASP A 305 10.46 -0.39 -0.89
C ASP A 305 10.34 0.91 -1.72
N VAL A 306 9.87 2.03 -1.13
CA VAL A 306 9.82 3.31 -1.85
C VAL A 306 11.21 3.82 -2.26
N LEU A 307 12.26 3.46 -1.51
CA LEU A 307 13.64 3.83 -1.84
C LEU A 307 14.08 3.26 -3.19
N TRP A 308 13.54 2.10 -3.59
CA TRP A 308 13.76 1.52 -4.92
C TRP A 308 13.35 2.51 -6.01
N THR A 309 12.20 3.15 -5.85
CA THR A 309 11.70 4.10 -6.86
C THR A 309 12.56 5.37 -6.93
N ILE A 310 13.01 5.87 -5.79
CA ILE A 310 13.91 7.04 -5.76
C ILE A 310 15.24 6.68 -6.43
N TYR A 311 15.81 5.53 -6.11
CA TYR A 311 17.06 5.04 -6.68
C TYR A 311 17.00 4.93 -8.21
N TRP A 312 16.02 4.22 -8.76
CA TRP A 312 15.92 4.05 -10.21
C TRP A 312 15.56 5.34 -10.96
N ALA A 313 14.86 6.28 -10.33
CA ALA A 313 14.64 7.60 -10.91
C ALA A 313 15.94 8.42 -10.96
N MET A 314 16.74 8.38 -9.88
CA MET A 314 18.01 9.10 -9.83
C MET A 314 19.07 8.46 -10.73
N LEU A 315 19.10 7.12 -10.82
CA LEU A 315 19.99 6.38 -11.72
C LEU A 315 19.74 6.76 -13.19
N GLN A 316 18.48 6.81 -13.60
CA GLN A 316 18.15 7.24 -14.97
C GLN A 316 18.52 8.71 -15.21
N CYS A 317 18.34 9.58 -14.21
CA CYS A 317 18.75 10.98 -14.29
C CYS A 317 20.27 11.12 -14.47
N GLU A 318 21.07 10.46 -13.63
CA GLU A 318 22.52 10.53 -13.70
C GLU A 318 23.08 9.87 -14.97
N GLN A 319 22.45 8.78 -15.44
CA GLN A 319 22.82 8.11 -16.68
C GLN A 319 22.62 9.02 -17.90
N GLN A 320 21.52 9.80 -17.93
CA GLN A 320 21.27 10.78 -18.99
C GLN A 320 22.23 11.98 -18.99
N MET A 321 22.97 12.16 -17.89
CA MET A 321 23.89 13.26 -17.68
C MET A 321 25.35 12.86 -17.90
N ALA A 322 25.63 11.55 -18.01
CA ALA A 322 26.95 11.03 -18.30
C ALA A 322 27.48 11.55 -19.64
N GLY A 323 28.61 12.27 -19.63
CA GLY A 323 29.27 12.81 -20.82
C GLY A 323 28.59 14.02 -21.47
N VAL A 324 27.54 14.59 -20.86
CA VAL A 324 26.90 15.80 -21.39
C VAL A 324 27.84 16.99 -21.24
N THR A 325 28.14 17.65 -22.36
CA THR A 325 29.05 18.79 -22.39
C THR A 325 28.28 20.10 -22.58
N ALA A 326 28.32 20.97 -21.58
CA ALA A 326 27.71 22.30 -21.62
C ALA A 326 28.36 23.22 -20.57
N HIS A 327 27.97 24.50 -20.54
CA HIS A 327 28.31 25.40 -19.43
C HIS A 327 27.58 24.95 -18.15
N GLU A 328 28.19 25.16 -16.97
CA GLU A 328 27.68 24.73 -15.66
C GLU A 328 26.22 25.13 -15.43
N ASP A 329 25.86 26.39 -15.63
CA ASP A 329 24.46 26.86 -15.55
C ASP A 329 23.47 26.04 -16.41
N MET A 330 23.89 25.65 -17.62
CA MET A 330 23.05 24.88 -18.54
C MET A 330 22.98 23.40 -18.13
N LEU A 331 24.07 22.85 -17.58
CA LEU A 331 24.09 21.53 -16.97
C LEU A 331 23.16 21.46 -15.76
N ASN A 332 23.19 22.47 -14.89
CA ASN A 332 22.30 22.57 -13.74
C ASN A 332 20.83 22.61 -14.17
N GLY A 333 20.49 23.44 -15.17
CA GLY A 333 19.13 23.49 -15.73
C GLY A 333 18.69 22.16 -16.35
N ARG A 334 19.54 21.50 -17.14
CA ARG A 334 19.24 20.18 -17.74
C ARG A 334 19.10 19.09 -16.67
N PHE A 335 19.99 19.09 -15.68
CA PHE A 335 19.95 18.17 -14.55
C PHE A 335 18.64 18.31 -13.77
N SER A 336 18.24 19.56 -13.48
CA SER A 336 16.95 19.88 -12.85
C SER A 336 15.77 19.29 -13.64
N ALA A 337 15.74 19.52 -14.95
CA ALA A 337 14.68 19.00 -15.81
C ALA A 337 14.62 17.47 -15.84
N ASN A 338 15.77 16.79 -15.81
CA ASN A 338 15.84 15.33 -15.75
C ASN A 338 15.35 14.79 -14.39
N VAL A 339 15.78 15.39 -13.28
CA VAL A 339 15.31 15.05 -11.93
C VAL A 339 13.78 15.18 -11.87
N GLU A 340 13.23 16.31 -12.35
CA GLU A 340 11.79 16.53 -12.39
C GLU A 340 11.07 15.51 -13.28
N ASN A 341 11.57 15.26 -14.49
CA ASN A 341 10.94 14.32 -15.42
C ASN A 341 10.85 12.91 -14.83
N TRP A 342 11.95 12.38 -14.29
CA TRP A 342 11.97 11.01 -13.75
C TRP A 342 11.20 10.90 -12.45
N LEU A 343 11.26 11.91 -11.58
CA LEU A 343 10.52 11.85 -10.33
C LEU A 343 9.01 12.07 -10.53
N THR A 344 8.61 13.11 -11.27
CA THR A 344 7.19 13.47 -11.43
C THR A 344 6.45 12.52 -12.38
N ARG A 345 7.10 12.02 -13.45
CA ARG A 345 6.41 11.20 -14.46
C ARG A 345 6.57 9.69 -14.26
N TRP A 346 7.73 9.25 -13.77
CA TRP A 346 8.01 7.82 -13.59
C TRP A 346 7.81 7.42 -12.13
N ALA A 347 8.53 8.02 -11.18
CA ALA A 347 8.49 7.64 -9.77
C ALA A 347 7.12 7.84 -9.12
N ALA A 348 6.46 8.99 -9.35
CA ALA A 348 5.17 9.32 -8.74
C ALA A 348 4.12 8.22 -8.96
N LYS A 349 4.08 7.62 -10.15
CA LYS A 349 3.16 6.51 -10.48
C LYS A 349 3.44 5.25 -9.67
N ARG A 350 4.72 4.93 -9.41
CA ARG A 350 5.11 3.77 -8.59
C ARG A 350 4.88 4.03 -7.11
N ILE A 351 5.18 5.23 -6.62
CA ILE A 351 4.92 5.65 -5.24
C ILE A 351 3.44 5.44 -4.88
N GLN A 352 2.52 5.86 -5.75
CA GLN A 352 1.09 5.63 -5.55
C GLN A 352 0.75 4.13 -5.53
N ALA A 353 1.36 3.35 -6.41
CA ALA A 353 1.11 1.93 -6.53
C ALA A 353 1.64 1.08 -5.36
N PHE A 354 2.55 1.60 -4.53
CA PHE A 354 2.93 0.93 -3.27
C PHE A 354 1.84 0.99 -2.19
N GLY A 355 0.81 1.83 -2.36
CA GLY A 355 -0.37 1.84 -1.47
C GLY A 355 -0.14 2.47 -0.10
N TYR A 356 0.85 3.37 0.04
CA TYR A 356 1.11 4.05 1.30
C TYR A 356 -0.05 4.97 1.72
N PRO A 357 -0.59 4.83 2.95
CA PRO A 357 -1.71 5.65 3.41
C PRO A 357 -1.27 7.11 3.56
N SER A 358 -2.00 8.02 2.91
CA SER A 358 -1.81 9.48 2.99
C SER A 358 -0.57 10.05 2.29
N SER A 359 0.10 9.32 1.39
CA SER A 359 1.24 9.86 0.64
C SER A 359 0.79 10.57 -0.64
N TYR A 360 0.88 11.90 -0.64
CA TYR A 360 0.90 12.73 -1.84
C TYR A 360 2.36 13.03 -2.18
N SER A 361 2.86 12.44 -3.26
CA SER A 361 4.20 12.74 -3.74
C SER A 361 4.20 14.09 -4.46
N TYR A 362 5.00 15.03 -3.96
CA TYR A 362 5.42 16.17 -4.76
C TYR A 362 6.90 16.09 -5.02
N LEU A 363 7.18 15.97 -6.30
CA LEU A 363 8.52 15.92 -6.79
C LEU A 363 8.58 17.06 -7.79
N GLY A 364 9.39 18.06 -7.48
CA GLY A 364 9.45 19.27 -8.28
C GLY A 364 10.75 19.98 -8.12
N THR A 365 11.22 20.57 -9.22
CA THR A 365 12.32 21.53 -9.17
C THR A 365 11.75 22.94 -9.17
N LEU A 366 12.31 23.81 -8.33
CA LEU A 366 12.05 25.25 -8.40
C LEU A 366 13.29 25.86 -9.03
N GLN A 367 13.26 26.00 -10.35
CA GLN A 367 14.24 26.80 -11.08
C GLN A 367 13.85 28.29 -10.93
N LEU A 368 14.76 29.09 -10.41
CA LEU A 368 14.55 30.52 -10.22
C LEU A 368 15.31 31.30 -11.29
N ALA A 369 14.66 32.31 -11.86
CA ALA A 369 15.29 33.24 -12.78
C ALA A 369 15.96 34.40 -12.02
N ASN A 370 17.25 34.62 -12.26
CA ASN A 370 17.99 35.86 -11.98
C ASN A 370 18.27 36.27 -10.51
N THR A 371 18.34 35.34 -9.55
CA THR A 371 18.83 35.63 -8.18
C THR A 371 20.22 35.02 -7.95
N ARG A 372 21.29 35.76 -8.24
CA ARG A 372 22.68 35.28 -8.05
C ARG A 372 23.14 35.44 -6.60
N GLU A 373 22.70 34.54 -5.71
CA GLU A 373 23.15 34.47 -4.30
C GLU A 373 24.29 33.48 -4.04
N GLU A 374 24.83 32.85 -5.09
CA GLU A 374 25.97 31.91 -5.03
C GLU A 374 27.17 32.48 -4.22
N ALA A 375 27.40 33.79 -4.27
CA ALA A 375 28.47 34.43 -3.53
C ALA A 375 28.26 34.38 -2.01
N ARG A 376 27.01 34.34 -1.54
CA ARG A 376 26.65 34.28 -0.12
C ARG A 376 26.58 32.84 0.39
N THR A 377 25.84 31.98 -0.30
CA THR A 377 25.66 30.56 0.09
C THR A 377 26.87 29.68 -0.23
N GLY A 378 27.68 30.09 -1.21
CA GLY A 378 28.77 29.26 -1.73
C GLY A 378 28.30 28.12 -2.64
N ALA A 379 27.01 28.03 -2.96
CA ALA A 379 26.38 26.93 -3.69
C ALA A 379 25.47 27.40 -4.83
N ASP A 380 25.38 26.57 -5.87
CA ASP A 380 24.50 26.79 -7.02
C ASP A 380 23.11 26.16 -6.81
N ILE A 381 23.06 25.06 -6.07
CA ILE A 381 21.91 24.19 -5.90
C ILE A 381 21.62 23.98 -4.40
N GLY A 382 20.36 24.09 -4.01
CA GLY A 382 19.83 23.58 -2.74
C GLY A 382 19.01 22.31 -2.98
N VAL A 383 19.03 21.38 -2.03
CA VAL A 383 18.20 20.16 -2.08
C VAL A 383 17.44 20.03 -0.77
N ILE A 384 16.15 19.73 -0.84
CA ILE A 384 15.28 19.41 0.29
C ILE A 384 14.68 18.03 0.06
N ILE A 385 14.89 17.13 1.02
CA ILE A 385 14.22 15.84 1.12
C ILE A 385 13.19 15.92 2.24
N THR A 386 11.93 15.59 1.95
CA THR A 386 10.88 15.38 2.96
C THR A 386 10.16 14.07 2.69
N LEU A 387 10.53 13.03 3.42
CA LEU A 387 9.93 11.71 3.32
C LEU A 387 9.20 11.40 4.62
N ASN A 388 7.94 11.02 4.49
CA ASN A 388 7.09 10.54 5.57
C ASN A 388 6.20 9.43 5.01
N VAL A 389 6.78 8.23 4.89
CA VAL A 389 6.22 7.11 4.13
C VAL A 389 6.75 5.79 4.69
N GLY A 390 5.88 4.81 4.93
CA GLY A 390 6.30 3.47 5.37
C GLY A 390 7.11 3.45 6.67
N GLY A 391 6.82 4.37 7.60
CA GLY A 391 7.59 4.53 8.85
C GLY A 391 8.94 5.22 8.66
N MET A 392 9.36 5.50 7.43
CA MET A 392 10.47 6.39 7.12
C MET A 392 10.03 7.82 7.37
N ARG A 393 10.65 8.47 8.35
CA ARG A 393 10.61 9.93 8.48
C ARG A 393 12.02 10.46 8.26
N CYS A 394 12.25 11.06 7.10
CA CYS A 394 13.52 11.65 6.75
C CYS A 394 13.30 13.07 6.22
N ARG A 395 13.83 14.07 6.93
CA ARG A 395 13.78 15.47 6.51
C ARG A 395 15.18 16.03 6.54
N LYS A 396 15.74 16.31 5.36
CA LYS A 396 17.14 16.74 5.21
C LYS A 396 17.32 17.80 4.15
N ALA A 397 18.23 18.73 4.39
CA ALA A 397 18.60 19.76 3.43
C ALA A 397 20.11 19.81 3.20
N VAL A 398 20.50 20.09 1.95
CA VAL A 398 21.92 20.27 1.55
C VAL A 398 22.09 21.37 0.52
N LEU A 399 23.33 21.85 0.42
CA LEU A 399 23.85 22.81 -0.54
C LEU A 399 24.92 22.14 -1.40
N LEU A 400 24.80 22.32 -2.71
CA LEU A 400 25.69 21.75 -3.71
C LEU A 400 26.29 22.86 -4.57
N GLN A 401 27.61 22.92 -4.65
CA GLN A 401 28.31 23.68 -5.69
C GLN A 401 28.55 22.77 -6.89
N ALA A 402 27.98 23.11 -8.04
CA ALA A 402 28.23 22.36 -9.26
C ALA A 402 29.58 22.78 -9.87
N LYS A 403 30.32 21.81 -10.38
CA LYS A 403 31.56 22.02 -11.14
C LYS A 403 31.67 21.03 -12.29
N ARG A 404 32.32 21.45 -13.37
CA ARG A 404 32.76 20.53 -14.43
C ARG A 404 34.07 19.85 -14.04
N ALA A 405 34.11 18.54 -14.22
CA ALA A 405 35.31 17.72 -14.09
C ALA A 405 35.76 17.27 -15.49
N LYS A 406 36.83 17.88 -16.01
CA LYS A 406 37.42 17.50 -17.30
C LYS A 406 38.48 16.43 -17.06
N GLN A 407 38.33 15.27 -17.69
CA GLN A 407 39.21 14.11 -17.44
C GLN A 407 39.26 13.71 -15.96
N GLY A 408 38.15 13.93 -15.25
CA GLY A 408 38.07 13.73 -13.80
C GLY A 408 38.74 14.80 -12.94
N ILE A 409 39.35 15.84 -13.55
CA ILE A 409 39.93 16.96 -12.82
C ILE A 409 38.93 18.11 -12.77
N ALA A 410 38.55 18.54 -11.57
CA ALA A 410 37.71 19.72 -11.37
C ALA A 410 38.48 20.81 -10.60
N ASN A 411 38.28 22.07 -10.98
CA ASN A 411 38.73 23.19 -10.15
C ASN A 411 37.68 23.46 -9.07
N ILE A 412 38.00 23.11 -7.83
CA ILE A 412 37.12 23.36 -6.67
C ILE A 412 37.38 24.72 -6.01
N GLY A 413 38.46 25.40 -6.40
CA GLY A 413 38.83 26.73 -5.96
C GLY A 413 37.93 27.81 -6.56
N SER A 414 37.89 28.97 -5.91
CA SER A 414 37.01 30.07 -6.33
C SER A 414 37.47 31.39 -5.76
N THR A 415 37.36 32.47 -6.53
CA THR A 415 37.56 33.84 -6.02
C THR A 415 36.52 34.24 -4.97
N LYS A 416 35.40 33.51 -4.87
CA LYS A 416 34.33 33.74 -3.90
C LYS A 416 34.47 32.93 -2.61
N GLY A 417 35.53 32.13 -2.48
CA GLY A 417 35.78 31.29 -1.30
C GLY A 417 34.70 30.22 -1.07
N GLN A 418 34.24 29.55 -2.13
CA GLN A 418 33.16 28.54 -2.06
C GLN A 418 33.55 27.34 -1.18
N LEU A 419 34.76 26.79 -1.38
CA LEU A 419 35.22 25.62 -0.65
C LEU A 419 35.27 25.86 0.88
N PRO A 420 35.93 26.93 1.39
CA PRO A 420 35.92 27.24 2.82
C PRO A 420 34.54 27.57 3.42
N LYS A 421 33.56 27.96 2.60
CA LYS A 421 32.19 28.23 3.06
C LYS A 421 31.42 26.94 3.23
N LEU A 422 31.41 26.09 2.20
CA LEU A 422 30.68 24.83 2.23
C LEU A 422 31.31 23.83 3.20
N SER A 423 32.62 23.84 3.38
CA SER A 423 33.29 22.93 4.32
C SER A 423 32.95 23.20 5.80
N LYS A 424 32.52 24.42 6.14
CA LYS A 424 31.99 24.75 7.48
C LYS A 424 30.61 24.15 7.75
N LEU A 425 30.00 23.54 6.74
CA LEU A 425 28.71 22.86 6.81
C LEU A 425 28.95 21.35 6.60
N PRO A 426 29.57 20.63 7.55
CA PRO A 426 30.06 19.26 7.31
C PRO A 426 28.98 18.28 6.85
N ARG A 427 27.73 18.49 7.28
CA ARG A 427 26.56 17.68 6.88
C ARG A 427 25.73 18.27 5.75
N ALA A 428 25.93 19.54 5.39
CA ALA A 428 25.10 20.22 4.39
C ALA A 428 25.87 20.70 3.15
N GLY A 429 27.19 20.85 3.19
CA GLY A 429 28.00 21.42 2.11
C GLY A 429 28.69 20.37 1.25
N TYR A 430 28.36 20.36 -0.04
CA TYR A 430 28.84 19.36 -0.99
C TYR A 430 29.20 19.98 -2.35
N TYR A 431 29.95 19.25 -3.15
CA TYR A 431 30.20 19.55 -4.55
C TYR A 431 29.56 18.49 -5.44
N LEU A 432 28.92 18.92 -6.53
CA LEU A 432 28.40 18.06 -7.60
C LEU A 432 29.30 18.20 -8.83
N PHE A 433 29.82 17.08 -9.32
CA PHE A 433 30.74 17.06 -10.45
C PHE A 433 30.08 16.46 -11.68
N TYR A 434 30.01 17.26 -12.75
CA TYR A 434 29.65 16.77 -14.09
C TYR A 434 30.92 16.35 -14.83
N HIS A 435 31.02 15.07 -15.14
CA HIS A 435 32.22 14.52 -15.77
C HIS A 435 32.15 14.64 -17.29
N GLU A 436 33.20 15.21 -17.84
CA GLU A 436 33.44 15.34 -19.27
C GLU A 436 34.80 14.71 -19.59
N SER A 437 34.86 13.97 -20.68
CA SER A 437 36.11 13.47 -21.22
C SER A 437 36.19 13.78 -22.70
N GLN A 438 37.34 14.31 -23.11
CA GLN A 438 37.68 14.59 -24.50
C GLN A 438 38.54 13.48 -25.13
N THR A 439 39.08 12.58 -24.30
CA THR A 439 40.06 11.57 -24.72
C THR A 439 39.65 10.14 -24.36
N THR A 440 38.76 9.96 -23.37
CA THR A 440 38.11 8.67 -23.13
C THR A 440 36.73 8.69 -23.79
N PRO A 441 36.36 7.64 -24.55
CA PRO A 441 35.06 7.60 -25.23
C PRO A 441 33.88 7.56 -24.27
N PHE A 442 34.12 7.24 -23.00
CA PHE A 442 33.10 7.05 -21.98
C PHE A 442 33.43 7.85 -20.70
N CYS A 443 32.39 8.36 -20.04
CA CYS A 443 32.44 9.20 -18.85
C CYS A 443 31.66 8.53 -17.69
N PRO A 444 32.05 8.72 -16.43
CA PRO A 444 31.17 8.33 -15.32
C PRO A 444 29.90 9.17 -15.27
N VAL A 445 28.93 8.70 -14.48
CA VAL A 445 27.79 9.51 -14.06
C VAL A 445 28.23 10.69 -13.19
N PRO A 446 27.41 11.74 -13.01
CA PRO A 446 27.67 12.78 -12.02
C PRO A 446 27.97 12.21 -10.62
N THR A 447 28.95 12.80 -9.94
CA THR A 447 29.37 12.37 -8.60
C THR A 447 29.29 13.51 -7.59
N VAL A 448 29.14 13.16 -6.31
CA VAL A 448 29.02 14.13 -5.21
C VAL A 448 30.09 13.87 -4.17
N SER A 449 30.79 14.91 -3.72
CA SER A 449 31.79 14.82 -2.63
C SER A 449 31.51 15.85 -1.55
N SER A 450 31.82 15.52 -0.29
CA SER A 450 31.76 16.48 0.83
C SER A 450 32.78 17.60 0.62
N ALA A 451 32.36 18.84 0.85
CA ALA A 451 33.25 20.01 0.81
C ALA A 451 34.34 19.95 1.90
N GLU A 452 34.01 19.38 3.07
CA GLU A 452 34.97 19.16 4.16
C GLU A 452 36.07 18.19 3.73
N LEU A 453 35.70 17.05 3.13
CA LEU A 453 36.67 16.07 2.64
C LEU A 453 37.59 16.67 1.55
N LEU A 454 37.01 17.47 0.64
CA LEU A 454 37.77 18.16 -0.39
C LEU A 454 38.72 19.19 0.22
N GLN A 455 38.29 19.95 1.23
CA GLN A 455 39.15 20.89 1.93
C GLN A 455 40.31 20.16 2.62
N GLN A 456 40.05 19.05 3.30
CA GLN A 456 41.08 18.26 3.95
C GLN A 456 42.14 17.80 2.93
N ARG A 457 41.71 17.32 1.76
CA ARG A 457 42.65 16.95 0.68
C ARG A 457 43.50 18.11 0.17
N VAL A 458 42.91 19.30 0.06
CA VAL A 458 43.67 20.51 -0.32
C VAL A 458 44.74 20.82 0.73
N LEU A 459 44.40 20.69 2.01
CA LEU A 459 45.33 20.87 3.13
C LEU A 459 46.42 19.80 3.15
N ASP A 460 46.08 18.53 2.90
CA ASP A 460 47.04 17.41 2.82
C ASP A 460 48.04 17.61 1.67
N MET A 461 47.60 18.25 0.58
CA MET A 461 48.45 18.69 -0.54
C MET A 461 49.24 19.98 -0.25
N GLN A 462 49.18 20.50 0.99
CA GLN A 462 49.83 21.74 1.43
C GLN A 462 49.45 22.98 0.61
N LYS A 463 48.21 23.01 0.10
CA LYS A 463 47.66 24.15 -0.65
C LYS A 463 46.69 24.94 0.23
N SER A 464 46.51 26.23 -0.09
CA SER A 464 45.50 27.06 0.58
C SER A 464 44.10 26.73 0.06
N PRO A 465 43.12 26.42 0.94
CA PRO A 465 41.71 26.27 0.56
C PRO A 465 41.06 27.52 -0.04
N GLU A 466 41.66 28.70 0.14
CA GLU A 466 41.18 29.96 -0.41
C GLU A 466 41.71 30.24 -1.82
N ALA A 467 42.57 29.37 -2.35
CA ALA A 467 43.15 29.58 -3.67
C ALA A 467 42.08 29.58 -4.78
N ARG A 468 42.24 30.49 -5.73
CA ARG A 468 41.34 30.63 -6.89
C ARG A 468 41.32 29.38 -7.78
N ASN A 469 42.44 28.67 -7.86
CA ASN A 469 42.61 27.50 -8.71
C ASN A 469 43.14 26.32 -7.90
N LEU A 470 42.28 25.34 -7.68
CA LEU A 470 42.54 24.10 -6.96
C LEU A 470 42.07 22.92 -7.82
N PRO A 471 42.85 22.53 -8.84
CA PRO A 471 42.54 21.35 -9.64
C PRO A 471 42.77 20.09 -8.81
N LEU A 472 41.74 19.25 -8.69
CA LEU A 472 41.78 17.97 -7.98
C LEU A 472 41.15 16.87 -8.83
N ASP A 473 41.67 15.64 -8.69
CA ASP A 473 41.00 14.46 -9.20
C ASP A 473 39.82 14.09 -8.30
N VAL A 474 38.61 14.33 -8.82
CA VAL A 474 37.36 14.14 -8.09
C VAL A 474 36.76 12.74 -8.28
N ARG A 475 37.48 11.84 -8.95
CA ARG A 475 37.09 10.41 -9.10
C ARG A 475 37.57 9.55 -7.93
N THR A 476 38.31 10.15 -7.01
CA THR A 476 38.95 9.46 -5.88
C THR A 476 38.17 9.65 -4.56
N SER A 477 37.00 10.29 -4.58
CA SER A 477 36.14 10.41 -3.40
C SER A 477 34.70 10.74 -3.74
N GLY A 478 33.81 10.46 -2.78
CA GLY A 478 32.40 10.80 -2.87
C GLY A 478 31.55 9.59 -3.27
N TRP A 479 30.42 9.89 -3.87
CA TRP A 479 29.37 8.94 -4.22
C TRP A 479 28.83 9.21 -5.62
N ASP A 480 28.19 8.23 -6.25
CA ASP A 480 27.30 8.52 -7.37
C ASP A 480 26.06 9.28 -6.89
N TRP A 481 25.38 9.96 -7.81
CA TRP A 481 24.22 10.78 -7.47
C TRP A 481 23.05 9.95 -6.96
N ALA A 482 22.78 8.79 -7.58
CA ALA A 482 21.67 7.93 -7.20
C ALA A 482 21.80 7.40 -5.76
N SER A 483 22.99 6.93 -5.38
CA SER A 483 23.27 6.48 -4.01
C SER A 483 23.30 7.63 -3.01
N PHE A 484 23.89 8.78 -3.37
CA PHE A 484 23.91 9.96 -2.50
C PHE A 484 22.50 10.41 -2.10
N VAL A 485 21.59 10.49 -3.08
CA VAL A 485 20.20 10.88 -2.80
C VAL A 485 19.46 9.76 -2.07
N SER A 486 19.47 8.55 -2.63
CA SER A 486 18.54 7.48 -2.19
C SER A 486 18.96 6.82 -0.88
N PHE A 487 20.26 6.72 -0.60
CA PHE A 487 20.78 6.02 0.57
C PHE A 487 21.49 6.97 1.55
N GLY A 488 21.87 8.17 1.09
CA GLY A 488 22.33 9.26 1.95
C GLY A 488 21.18 10.15 2.42
N LEU A 489 20.64 10.98 1.53
CA LEU A 489 19.66 12.00 1.89
C LEU A 489 18.27 11.44 2.24
N CYS A 490 17.88 10.33 1.64
CA CYS A 490 16.59 9.68 1.93
C CYS A 490 16.65 8.71 3.13
N ASN A 491 17.83 8.50 3.73
CA ASN A 491 18.00 7.65 4.91
C ASN A 491 18.15 8.51 6.18
N ALA A 492 17.24 8.36 7.15
CA ALA A 492 17.27 9.11 8.39
C ALA A 492 18.52 8.85 9.27
N GLN A 493 19.10 7.64 9.17
CA GLN A 493 20.28 7.25 9.96
C GLN A 493 21.60 7.66 9.31
N SER A 494 21.59 8.13 8.05
CA SER A 494 22.81 8.58 7.39
C SER A 494 23.26 9.94 7.94
N ASP A 495 24.57 10.14 8.06
CA ASP A 495 25.15 11.43 8.44
C ASP A 495 25.10 12.47 7.30
N ILE A 496 24.77 12.03 6.08
CA ILE A 496 24.65 12.90 4.91
C ILE A 496 23.36 13.72 5.00
N GLY A 497 23.48 15.03 4.93
CA GLY A 497 22.37 15.98 5.01
C GLY A 497 22.09 16.48 6.43
N GLU A 498 21.84 17.79 6.54
CA GLU A 498 21.43 18.41 7.80
C GLU A 498 19.93 18.19 8.02
N THR A 499 19.57 17.68 9.18
CA THR A 499 18.19 17.35 9.52
C THR A 499 17.39 18.59 9.89
N PHE A 500 16.09 18.61 9.58
CA PHE A 500 15.22 19.72 9.95
C PHE A 500 13.83 19.26 10.39
N ASP A 501 13.20 20.03 11.28
CA ASP A 501 11.85 19.76 11.77
C ASP A 501 10.80 20.66 11.10
N THR A 502 11.13 21.93 10.91
CA THR A 502 10.25 22.94 10.31
C THR A 502 10.74 23.39 8.93
N PHE A 503 9.84 23.98 8.15
CA PHE A 503 10.22 24.55 6.86
C PHE A 503 11.19 25.72 7.00
N GLN A 504 11.07 26.52 8.06
CA GLN A 504 11.99 27.63 8.36
C GLN A 504 13.41 27.11 8.61
N ASP A 505 13.55 25.97 9.28
CA ASP A 505 14.85 25.33 9.49
C ASP A 505 15.47 24.92 8.15
N ALA A 506 14.68 24.29 7.27
CA ALA A 506 15.14 23.92 5.92
C ALA A 506 15.61 25.14 5.12
N LEU A 507 14.83 26.23 5.14
CA LEU A 507 15.20 27.49 4.50
C LEU A 507 16.46 28.11 5.11
N SER A 508 16.62 28.04 6.43
CA SER A 508 17.82 28.51 7.13
C SER A 508 19.06 27.73 6.72
N ILE A 509 18.97 26.39 6.63
CA ILE A 509 20.06 25.53 6.15
C ILE A 509 20.45 25.90 4.72
N LEU A 510 19.47 26.04 3.81
CA LEU A 510 19.75 26.48 2.43
C LEU A 510 20.26 27.92 2.35
N GLY A 511 19.92 28.75 3.34
CA GLY A 511 20.46 30.09 3.52
C GLY A 511 21.86 30.10 4.17
N SER A 512 22.48 28.94 4.42
CA SER A 512 23.74 28.83 5.18
C SER A 512 23.66 29.55 6.54
N GLY A 513 22.52 29.45 7.22
CA GLY A 513 22.24 30.06 8.53
C GLY A 513 21.83 31.54 8.50
N THR A 514 21.55 32.12 7.32
CA THR A 514 21.16 33.52 7.17
C THR A 514 19.91 33.69 6.30
N THR A 515 19.13 34.75 6.54
CA THR A 515 17.79 34.99 5.96
C THR A 515 17.79 35.60 4.54
N GLY A 516 18.88 35.48 3.77
CA GLY A 516 19.01 36.00 2.40
C GLY A 516 18.42 35.06 1.32
N HIS A 517 18.47 35.43 0.02
CA HIS A 517 17.86 34.56 -1.00
C HIS A 517 18.60 33.23 -1.15
N LEU A 518 17.86 32.13 -1.29
CA LEU A 518 18.44 30.80 -1.43
C LEU A 518 19.15 30.61 -2.80
N PRO A 519 19.82 29.47 -3.04
CA PRO A 519 20.47 29.17 -4.32
C PRO A 519 19.51 29.24 -5.52
N GLN A 520 20.08 29.44 -6.71
CA GLN A 520 19.32 29.61 -7.95
C GLN A 520 18.45 28.39 -8.31
N TYR A 521 18.93 27.19 -8.00
CA TYR A 521 18.23 25.94 -8.23
C TYR A 521 17.88 25.31 -6.89
N VAL A 522 16.61 25.00 -6.65
CA VAL A 522 16.20 24.22 -5.47
C VAL A 522 15.47 22.95 -5.90
N TYR A 523 16.03 21.80 -5.53
CA TYR A 523 15.45 20.48 -5.77
C TYR A 523 14.63 20.07 -4.55
N VAL A 524 13.38 19.69 -4.76
CA VAL A 524 12.51 19.24 -3.68
C VAL A 524 12.01 17.84 -3.99
N VAL A 525 12.38 16.89 -3.13
CA VAL A 525 11.89 15.52 -3.15
C VAL A 525 10.99 15.34 -1.94
N ALA A 526 9.67 15.47 -2.15
CA ALA A 526 8.68 15.33 -1.10
C ALA A 526 7.76 14.12 -1.34
N ILE A 527 7.76 13.19 -0.39
CA ILE A 527 6.81 12.07 -0.33
C ILE A 527 6.18 12.12 1.06
N GLU A 528 5.11 12.89 1.19
CA GLU A 528 4.45 13.20 2.46
C GLU A 528 2.95 13.46 2.23
N ASN A 529 2.18 13.92 3.21
CA ASN A 529 0.76 14.20 3.01
C ASN A 529 0.52 15.44 2.11
N GLU A 530 -0.62 15.45 1.41
CA GLU A 530 -0.96 16.50 0.44
C GLU A 530 -0.94 17.91 1.05
N PRO A 531 -1.53 18.17 2.23
CA PRO A 531 -1.53 19.51 2.81
C PRO A 531 -0.11 20.03 3.10
N TYR A 532 0.75 19.19 3.70
CA TYR A 532 2.13 19.57 4.02
C TYR A 532 2.92 19.89 2.76
N VAL A 533 2.75 19.08 1.73
CA VAL A 533 3.40 19.26 0.45
C VAL A 533 2.95 20.56 -0.25
N LEU A 534 1.65 20.86 -0.23
CA LEU A 534 1.12 22.11 -0.79
C LEU A 534 1.63 23.33 -0.02
N GLU A 535 1.72 23.21 1.31
CA GLU A 535 2.30 24.24 2.18
C GLU A 535 3.79 24.48 1.88
N LEU A 536 4.60 23.40 1.75
CA LEU A 536 6.01 23.49 1.35
C LEU A 536 6.18 24.26 0.04
N LYS A 537 5.36 23.94 -0.97
CA LYS A 537 5.37 24.64 -2.25
C LYS A 537 5.01 26.12 -2.11
N LYS A 538 3.97 26.40 -1.34
CA LYS A 538 3.49 27.77 -1.10
C LYS A 538 4.57 28.58 -0.38
N MET A 539 5.12 28.07 0.72
CA MET A 539 6.17 28.72 1.49
C MET A 539 7.43 28.97 0.67
N LEU A 540 7.89 28.00 -0.12
CA LEU A 540 9.05 28.20 -0.99
C LEU A 540 8.77 29.32 -1.99
N ARG A 541 7.59 29.32 -2.66
CA ARG A 541 7.21 30.40 -3.57
C ARG A 541 7.14 31.75 -2.87
N GLU A 542 6.48 31.81 -1.71
CA GLU A 542 6.31 33.01 -0.90
C GLU A 542 7.64 33.58 -0.43
N HIS A 543 8.56 32.76 0.08
CA HIS A 543 9.90 33.19 0.50
C HIS A 543 10.64 33.95 -0.61
N TYR A 544 10.47 33.55 -1.87
CA TYR A 544 11.05 34.27 -3.01
C TYR A 544 10.21 35.48 -3.48
N HIS A 545 8.89 35.47 -3.27
CA HIS A 545 8.01 36.59 -3.67
C HIS A 545 7.96 37.71 -2.62
N SER A 546 8.18 37.40 -1.34
CA SER A 546 8.09 38.33 -0.22
C SER A 546 9.37 39.16 0.03
N MET A 547 10.45 38.89 -0.71
CA MET A 547 11.70 39.64 -0.59
C MET A 547 11.60 40.96 -1.39
N PRO A 548 11.95 42.12 -0.79
CA PRO A 548 11.52 43.43 -1.30
C PRO A 548 12.08 43.76 -2.70
N ASP A 549 11.18 44.17 -3.61
CA ASP A 549 11.41 44.62 -5.00
C ASP A 549 12.47 45.72 -5.20
N LYS A 550 13.00 46.31 -4.11
CA LYS A 550 14.01 47.37 -4.14
C LYS A 550 15.34 46.92 -4.75
N GLU A 551 15.69 45.64 -4.67
CA GLU A 551 16.89 45.12 -5.35
C GLU A 551 16.64 44.79 -6.83
N ARG A 552 15.43 44.34 -7.19
CA ARG A 552 15.02 44.10 -8.58
C ARG A 552 15.13 45.35 -9.44
N GLN A 553 14.68 46.50 -8.93
CA GLN A 553 14.80 47.80 -9.61
C GLN A 553 16.24 48.33 -9.69
N LYS A 554 17.09 48.06 -8.67
CA LYS A 554 18.52 48.45 -8.70
C LYS A 554 19.33 47.64 -9.71
N THR A 555 19.02 46.35 -9.89
CA THR A 555 19.72 45.47 -10.83
C THR A 555 19.29 45.74 -12.27
N ILE A 556 18.00 46.03 -12.50
CA ILE A 556 17.47 46.45 -13.81
C ILE A 556 18.01 47.84 -14.20
N SER A 557 18.04 48.80 -13.27
CA SER A 557 18.57 50.15 -13.53
C SER A 557 20.09 50.17 -13.74
N LYS A 558 20.87 49.34 -13.04
CA LYS A 558 22.31 49.17 -13.32
C LYS A 558 22.59 48.57 -14.70
N ARG A 559 21.72 47.67 -15.17
CA ARG A 559 21.86 47.03 -16.50
C ARG A 559 21.46 47.99 -17.62
N GLN A 560 20.40 48.78 -17.43
CA GLN A 560 20.02 49.86 -18.35
C GLN A 560 21.07 50.99 -18.38
N ARG A 561 21.73 51.31 -17.26
CA ARG A 561 22.87 52.24 -17.24
C ARG A 561 24.12 51.69 -17.95
N LYS A 562 24.41 50.39 -17.85
CA LYS A 562 25.52 49.75 -18.56
C LYS A 562 25.28 49.58 -20.06
N GLN A 563 24.04 49.38 -20.49
CA GLN A 563 23.68 49.40 -21.92
C GLN A 563 23.76 50.82 -22.48
N ARG A 564 23.24 51.83 -21.76
CA ARG A 564 23.37 53.24 -22.18
C ARG A 564 24.78 53.82 -22.11
N SER A 565 25.73 53.17 -21.42
CA SER A 565 27.14 53.59 -21.42
C SER A 565 27.98 52.91 -22.51
N TYR A 566 27.41 51.98 -23.26
CA TYR A 566 28.03 51.40 -24.47
C TYR A 566 27.58 52.12 -25.75
N ASP A 567 26.51 52.91 -25.67
CA ASP A 567 26.06 53.78 -26.76
C ASP A 567 26.57 55.20 -26.53
N GLY A 568 27.75 55.49 -27.10
CA GLY A 568 28.17 56.86 -27.37
C GLY A 568 29.56 56.95 -28.00
N PRO A 569 29.85 57.97 -28.82
CA PRO A 569 29.00 58.75 -29.73
C PRO A 569 29.19 58.31 -31.20
N GLU A 570 28.17 58.50 -32.02
CA GLU A 570 28.34 58.54 -33.49
C GLU A 570 29.30 59.69 -33.82
N LEU A 571 30.48 59.36 -34.37
CA LEU A 571 31.36 60.32 -35.01
C LEU A 571 30.77 60.66 -36.38
N GLY A 572 30.02 61.77 -36.42
CA GLY A 572 29.67 62.47 -37.65
C GLY A 572 30.46 63.78 -37.74
N MET A 573 31.63 63.73 -38.37
CA MET A 573 32.14 64.69 -39.36
C MET A 573 33.27 64.05 -40.16
#